data_AF-W9HTM0-F1
#
_entry.id   AF-W9HTM0-F1
#
_cell.length_a   1.000
_cell.length_b   1.000
_cell.length_c   1.000
_cell.angle_alpha   90.00
_cell.angle_beta   90.00
_cell.angle_gamma   90.00
#
_symmetry.space_group_name_H-M   'P 1'
#
loop_
_entity.id
_entity.type
_entity.pdbx_description
1 polymer ?
#
loop_
_entity_poly.entity_id
_entity_poly.type
_entity_poly.pdbx_seq_one_letter_code
_entity_poly.pdbx_strand_id
1 'polypeptide(L)'
;MVFGTDAGFGRRWSLQSLCADLLKLRIRQNSNTHEALEDSMAAREVALWCLCYPHELEQWGKRAREKYIAEKLTAVKGRGKNKRNVQRSSRIRDGDENDWGYHYDYGYDGDDILRWEDVVDWEIWPKSPPSD
;
A
#
# COMPACT_ATOMS: atom_id res chain seq x y z
N MET A 1 1.49 -6.07 -25.93
CA MET A 1 2.02 -5.49 -24.68
C MET A 1 0.82 -5.23 -23.78
N VAL A 2 0.47 -6.20 -22.94
CA VAL A 2 -0.74 -6.16 -22.11
C VAL A 2 -0.32 -5.72 -20.71
N PHE A 3 -0.51 -4.45 -20.39
CA PHE A 3 -0.57 -4.02 -19.00
C PHE A 3 -2.05 -3.88 -18.66
N GLY A 4 -2.51 -4.75 -17.76
CA GLY A 4 -3.86 -4.75 -17.22
C GLY A 4 -4.21 -3.41 -16.59
N THR A 5 -5.49 -3.08 -16.68
CA THR A 5 -6.14 -1.87 -16.22
C THR A 5 -5.74 -1.46 -14.79
N ASP A 6 -5.38 -0.17 -14.64
CA ASP A 6 -4.99 0.58 -13.45
C ASP A 6 -5.97 0.50 -12.25
N ALA A 7 -6.12 -0.67 -11.64
CA ALA A 7 -6.31 -0.69 -10.20
C ALA A 7 -4.94 -0.33 -9.60
N GLY A 8 -4.67 0.97 -9.48
CA GLY A 8 -3.41 1.47 -8.94
C GLY A 8 -3.17 0.84 -7.57
N PHE A 9 -2.32 -0.18 -7.51
CA PHE A 9 -1.74 -0.63 -6.25
C PHE A 9 -0.94 0.55 -5.74
N GLY A 10 -1.56 1.37 -4.88
CA GLY A 10 -0.91 2.51 -4.28
C GLY A 10 0.40 2.01 -3.68
N ARG A 11 1.53 2.45 -4.24
CA ARG A 11 2.87 2.05 -3.81
C ARG A 11 2.97 2.30 -2.31
N ARG A 12 2.89 1.24 -1.50
CA ARG A 12 2.74 1.35 -0.03
C ARG A 12 4.07 1.63 0.65
N TRP A 13 5.15 1.08 0.10
CA TRP A 13 6.50 1.22 0.62
C TRP A 13 7.45 1.61 -0.52
N SER A 14 8.32 2.59 -0.26
CA SER A 14 9.41 2.93 -1.16
C SER A 14 10.67 2.15 -0.76
N LEU A 15 11.56 1.88 -1.72
CA LEU A 15 12.85 1.25 -1.44
C LEU A 15 13.62 2.02 -0.35
N GLN A 16 13.56 3.35 -0.40
CA GLN A 16 14.18 4.22 0.60
C GLN A 16 13.61 3.99 2.01
N SER A 17 12.27 3.88 2.13
CA SER A 17 11.63 3.58 3.42
C SER A 17 12.02 2.20 3.95
N LEU A 18 12.08 1.19 3.07
CA LEU A 18 12.49 -0.16 3.44
C LEU A 18 13.95 -0.21 3.90
N CYS A 19 14.86 0.47 3.20
CA CYS A 19 16.26 0.56 3.60
C CYS A 19 16.41 1.23 4.97
N ALA A 20 15.64 2.29 5.23
CA ALA A 20 15.67 2.98 6.51
C ALA A 20 15.09 2.12 7.65
N ASP A 21 14.00 1.40 7.38
CA ASP A 21 13.32 0.61 8.41
C ASP A 21 14.04 -0.70 8.72
N LEU A 22 14.44 -1.46 7.70
CA LEU A 22 15.01 -2.81 7.83
C LEU A 22 16.53 -2.78 8.02
N LEU A 23 17.23 -2.00 7.19
CA LEU A 23 18.69 -2.00 7.14
C LEU A 23 19.32 -0.86 7.96
N LYS A 24 18.50 0.11 8.41
CA LYS A 24 18.96 1.39 9.00
C LYS A 24 19.90 2.18 8.09
N LEU A 25 19.76 1.97 6.77
CA LEU A 25 20.53 2.65 5.74
C LEU A 25 19.70 3.75 5.09
N ARG A 26 20.38 4.84 4.72
CA ARG A 26 19.76 5.97 4.04
C ARG A 26 20.37 6.08 2.65
N ILE A 27 19.57 5.73 1.65
CA ILE A 27 19.91 5.94 0.24
C ILE A 27 19.44 7.30 -0.25
N ARG A 28 20.06 7.83 -1.32
CA ARG A 28 19.66 9.08 -2.00
C ARG A 28 19.71 10.33 -1.11
N GLN A 29 20.72 10.44 -0.24
CA GLN A 29 20.80 11.54 0.74
C GLN A 29 20.99 12.93 0.11
N ASN A 30 21.66 13.01 -1.05
CA ASN A 30 22.17 14.28 -1.59
C ASN A 30 21.65 14.62 -2.99
N SER A 31 20.87 13.73 -3.61
CA SER A 31 20.28 14.00 -4.91
C SER A 31 18.91 13.33 -4.98
N ASN A 32 17.93 14.05 -5.54
CA ASN A 32 16.65 13.47 -5.92
C ASN A 32 16.77 12.60 -7.19
N THR A 33 18.01 12.40 -7.66
CA THR A 33 18.34 11.61 -8.84
C THR A 33 18.50 10.16 -8.41
N HIS A 34 17.79 9.27 -9.09
CA HIS A 34 17.92 7.84 -8.89
C HIS A 34 19.25 7.38 -9.46
N GLU A 35 20.17 6.92 -8.60
CA GLU A 35 21.37 6.24 -9.04
C GLU A 35 21.05 4.74 -9.18
N ALA A 36 21.06 4.24 -10.41
CA ALA A 36 20.65 2.87 -10.71
C ALA A 36 21.49 1.82 -9.98
N LEU A 37 22.79 2.09 -9.79
CA LEU A 37 23.69 1.21 -9.04
C LEU A 37 23.33 1.17 -7.56
N GLU A 38 23.18 2.34 -6.92
CA GLU A 38 22.77 2.46 -5.52
C GLU A 38 21.43 1.75 -5.28
N ASP A 39 20.44 2.03 -6.13
CA ASP A 39 19.11 1.42 -6.04
C ASP A 39 19.16 -0.11 -6.22
N SER A 40 20.00 -0.62 -7.13
CA SER A 40 20.15 -2.06 -7.36
C SER A 40 20.81 -2.76 -6.17
N MET A 41 21.87 -2.17 -5.61
CA MET A 41 22.55 -2.72 -4.44
C MET A 41 21.65 -2.67 -3.20
N ALA A 42 20.92 -1.57 -3.00
CA ALA A 42 19.97 -1.43 -1.92
C ALA A 42 18.83 -2.47 -2.02
N ALA A 43 18.29 -2.69 -3.22
CA ALA A 43 17.26 -3.70 -3.45
C ALA A 43 17.79 -5.12 -3.16
N ARG A 44 19.02 -5.43 -3.59
CA ARG A 44 19.69 -6.70 -3.27
C ARG A 44 19.82 -6.91 -1.77
N GLU A 45 20.26 -5.90 -1.05
CA GLU A 45 20.51 -6.00 0.39
C GLU A 45 19.20 -6.14 1.17
N VAL A 46 18.14 -5.46 0.75
CA VAL A 46 16.78 -5.67 1.30
C VAL A 46 16.33 -7.10 1.05
N ALA A 47 16.51 -7.64 -0.17
CA ALA A 47 16.12 -9.01 -0.48
C ALA A 47 16.89 -10.03 0.35
N LEU A 48 18.21 -9.85 0.50
CA LEU A 48 19.03 -10.71 1.35
C LEU A 48 18.61 -10.64 2.82
N TRP A 49 18.33 -9.44 3.33
CA TRP A 49 17.84 -9.27 4.70
C TRP A 49 16.54 -10.03 4.93
N CYS A 50 15.60 -9.97 3.98
CA CYS A 50 14.35 -10.74 4.06
C CYS A 50 14.57 -12.26 4.13
N LEU A 51 15.58 -12.77 3.43
CA LEU A 51 15.92 -14.20 3.43
C LEU A 51 16.66 -14.62 4.71
N CYS A 52 17.55 -13.77 5.21
CA CYS A 52 18.37 -14.06 6.39
C CYS A 52 17.61 -13.88 7.70
N TYR A 53 16.59 -13.00 7.73
CA TYR A 53 15.87 -12.60 8.94
C TYR A 53 14.34 -12.76 8.78
N PRO A 54 13.84 -13.98 8.53
CA PRO A 54 12.42 -14.20 8.24
C PRO A 54 11.51 -13.86 9.44
N HIS A 55 11.99 -14.04 10.67
CA HIS A 55 11.20 -13.74 11.86
C HIS A 55 11.09 -12.23 12.11
N GLU A 56 12.18 -11.50 11.94
CA GLU A 56 12.23 -10.06 12.02
C GLU A 56 11.38 -9.42 10.92
N LEU A 57 11.40 -10.00 9.71
CA LEU A 57 10.53 -9.60 8.62
C LEU A 57 9.05 -9.78 8.97
N GLU A 58 8.67 -10.91 9.58
CA GLU A 58 7.30 -11.15 10.02
C GLU A 58 6.86 -10.11 11.06
N GLN A 59 7.71 -9.84 12.07
CA GLN A 59 7.45 -8.83 13.08
C GLN A 59 7.33 -7.42 12.47
N TRP A 60 8.22 -7.07 11.54
CA TRP A 60 8.15 -5.80 10.82
C TRP A 60 6.86 -5.71 10.00
N GLY A 61 6.49 -6.78 9.29
CA GLY A 61 5.27 -6.83 8.48
C GLY A 61 4.01 -6.60 9.31
N LYS A 62 3.92 -7.21 10.50
CA LYS A 62 2.81 -6.98 11.45
C LYS A 62 2.74 -5.51 11.87
N ARG A 63 3.85 -4.94 12.32
CA ARG A 63 3.93 -3.52 12.74
C ARG A 63 3.62 -2.55 11.59
N ALA A 64 4.15 -2.83 10.39
CA ALA A 64 3.92 -2.01 9.21
C ALA A 64 2.44 -2.03 8.79
N ARG A 65 1.79 -3.20 8.87
CA ARG A 65 0.35 -3.34 8.59
C ARG A 65 -0.51 -2.58 9.60
N GLU A 66 -0.22 -2.71 10.88
CA GLU A 66 -0.92 -2.00 11.95
C GLU A 66 -0.81 -0.47 11.79
N LYS A 67 0.40 0.03 11.51
CA LYS A 67 0.64 1.45 11.24
C LYS A 67 -0.19 1.95 10.07
N TYR A 68 -0.22 1.20 8.96
CA TYR A 68 -1.02 1.56 7.79
C TYR A 68 -2.53 1.62 8.10
N ILE A 69 -3.06 0.63 8.81
CA ILE A 69 -4.47 0.60 9.20
C ILE A 69 -4.79 1.81 10.09
N ALA A 70 -3.94 2.11 11.07
CA ALA A 70 -4.10 3.27 11.93
C ALA A 70 -4.11 4.59 11.15
N GLU A 71 -3.18 4.77 10.21
CA GLU A 71 -3.13 5.96 9.33
C GLU A 71 -4.38 6.10 8.44
N LYS A 72 -4.91 5.00 7.92
CA LYS A 72 -6.17 5.03 7.14
C LYS A 72 -7.37 5.38 8.01
N LEU A 73 -7.46 4.82 9.22
CA LEU A 73 -8.54 5.14 10.15
C LEU A 73 -8.52 6.62 10.58
N THR A 74 -7.34 7.20 10.80
CA THR A 74 -7.22 8.63 11.13
C THR A 74 -7.57 9.52 9.93
N ALA A 75 -7.15 9.16 8.71
CA ALA A 75 -7.51 9.88 7.49
C ALA A 75 -9.03 9.93 7.25
N VAL A 76 -9.74 8.82 7.49
CA VAL A 76 -11.21 8.77 7.39
C VAL A 76 -11.89 9.64 8.45
N LYS A 77 -11.43 9.61 9.71
CA LYS A 77 -11.95 10.47 10.78
C LYS A 77 -11.72 11.96 10.49
N GLY A 78 -10.58 12.32 9.89
CA GLY A 78 -10.28 13.68 9.45
C GLY A 78 -11.26 14.20 8.38
N ARG A 79 -11.56 13.37 7.37
CA ARG A 79 -12.55 13.69 6.33
C ARG A 79 -13.96 13.89 6.91
N GLY A 80 -14.35 13.08 7.91
CA GLY A 80 -15.64 13.23 8.60
C GLY A 80 -15.77 14.47 9.48
N LYS A 81 -14.68 15.01 10.02
CA LYS A 81 -14.67 16.31 10.73
C LYS A 81 -14.77 17.47 9.75
N ASN A 82 -14.08 17.38 8.61
CA ASN A 82 -14.09 18.42 7.59
C ASN A 82 -15.48 18.55 6.92
N LYS A 83 -16.16 17.42 6.64
CA LYS A 83 -17.56 17.43 6.18
C LYS A 83 -18.52 18.12 7.16
N ARG A 84 -18.37 17.89 8.47
CA ARG A 84 -19.17 18.57 9.51
C ARG A 84 -18.91 20.07 9.58
N ASN A 85 -17.67 20.52 9.37
CA ASN A 85 -17.33 21.94 9.33
C ASN A 85 -17.86 22.63 8.06
N VAL A 86 -17.78 21.95 6.91
CA VAL A 86 -18.40 22.41 5.65
C VAL A 86 -19.93 22.50 5.79
N GLN A 87 -20.58 21.50 6.40
CA GLN A 87 -22.02 21.55 6.68
C GLN A 87 -22.43 22.64 7.68
N ARG A 88 -21.55 22.99 8.64
CA ARG A 88 -21.80 24.12 9.56
C ARG A 88 -21.71 25.47 8.84
N SER A 89 -20.79 25.59 7.89
CA SER A 89 -20.66 26.77 7.04
C SER A 89 -21.81 26.90 6.04
N SER A 90 -22.37 25.79 5.55
CA SER A 90 -23.46 25.81 4.56
C SER A 90 -24.84 26.06 5.18
N ARG A 91 -25.06 25.80 6.48
CA ARG A 91 -26.35 26.07 7.15
C ARG A 91 -26.69 27.57 7.34
N ILE A 92 -25.76 28.47 7.03
CA ILE A 92 -26.00 29.92 7.12
C ILE A 92 -26.49 30.51 5.78
N ARG A 93 -26.57 29.72 4.69
CA ARG A 93 -27.02 30.23 3.39
C ARG A 93 -28.11 29.35 2.80
N ASP A 94 -29.33 29.83 2.99
CA ASP A 94 -30.54 29.71 2.18
C ASP A 94 -31.01 28.33 1.72
N GLY A 95 -32.31 28.10 1.95
CA GLY A 95 -33.01 26.87 1.60
C GLY A 95 -33.10 26.64 0.10
N ASP A 96 -33.02 25.37 -0.26
CA ASP A 96 -33.74 24.81 -1.40
C ASP A 96 -33.87 23.29 -1.20
N GLU A 97 -35.07 22.81 -1.45
CA GLU A 97 -35.51 21.43 -1.38
C GLU A 97 -34.95 20.66 -2.58
N ASN A 98 -34.14 19.63 -2.33
CA ASN A 98 -34.15 18.45 -3.19
C ASN A 98 -33.59 17.23 -2.44
N ASP A 99 -34.54 16.42 -2.01
CA ASP A 99 -34.44 15.05 -1.54
C ASP A 99 -33.90 14.14 -2.64
N TRP A 100 -32.66 13.64 -2.49
CA TRP A 100 -32.20 12.40 -3.14
C TRP A 100 -31.18 11.71 -2.24
N GLY A 101 -31.69 10.99 -1.23
CA GLY A 101 -30.90 10.16 -0.33
C GLY A 101 -30.37 8.88 -1.00
N TYR A 102 -29.13 8.92 -1.49
CA TYR A 102 -28.41 7.70 -1.87
C TYR A 102 -27.50 7.24 -0.73
N HIS A 103 -28.04 6.36 0.12
CA HIS A 103 -27.31 5.65 1.17
C HIS A 103 -26.62 4.41 0.56
N TYR A 104 -25.36 4.54 0.16
CA TYR A 104 -24.54 3.37 -0.17
C TYR A 104 -24.05 2.72 1.12
N ASP A 105 -24.78 1.69 1.54
CA ASP A 105 -24.35 0.72 2.53
C ASP A 105 -23.35 -0.23 1.88
N TYR A 106 -22.05 0.02 2.06
CA TYR A 106 -21.03 -0.97 1.70
C TYR A 106 -20.96 -1.99 2.84
N GLY A 107 -21.89 -2.95 2.78
CA GLY A 107 -21.77 -4.22 3.46
C GLY A 107 -20.42 -4.84 3.11
N TYR A 108 -19.65 -5.15 4.14
CA TYR A 108 -18.35 -5.78 4.05
C TYR A 108 -18.58 -7.23 3.63
N ASP A 109 -18.64 -7.51 2.33
CA ASP A 109 -18.50 -8.88 1.85
C ASP A 109 -17.01 -9.23 1.91
N GLY A 110 -16.70 -10.24 2.72
CA GLY A 110 -15.34 -10.61 3.10
C GLY A 110 -14.69 -11.57 2.11
N ASP A 111 -15.20 -11.65 0.88
CA ASP A 111 -14.81 -12.62 -0.15
C ASP A 111 -13.67 -12.14 -1.05
N ASP A 112 -13.41 -10.84 -1.14
CA ASP A 112 -12.33 -10.27 -1.97
C ASP A 112 -10.94 -10.21 -1.28
N ILE A 113 -10.62 -11.16 -0.40
CA ILE A 113 -9.22 -11.36 0.03
C ILE A 113 -8.54 -12.25 -1.00
N LEU A 114 -7.99 -11.63 -2.06
CA LEU A 114 -7.14 -12.29 -3.06
C LEU A 114 -6.13 -13.21 -2.36
N ARG A 115 -6.27 -14.52 -2.59
CA ARG A 115 -5.35 -15.52 -2.05
C ARG A 115 -4.13 -15.58 -2.96
N TRP A 116 -2.99 -16.01 -2.42
CA TRP A 116 -1.77 -16.19 -3.23
C TRP A 116 -1.99 -17.14 -4.42
N GLU A 117 -3.02 -17.99 -4.34
CA GLU A 117 -3.45 -18.89 -5.41
C GLU A 117 -4.05 -18.16 -6.63
N ASP A 118 -4.58 -16.94 -6.48
CA ASP A 118 -5.16 -16.15 -7.58
C ASP A 118 -4.10 -15.37 -8.39
N VAL A 119 -2.92 -15.18 -7.80
CA VAL A 119 -1.80 -14.40 -8.39
C VAL A 119 -0.82 -15.32 -9.12
N VAL A 120 -0.73 -16.59 -8.70
CA VAL A 120 0.25 -17.55 -9.23
C VAL A 120 -0.45 -18.49 -10.20
N ASP A 121 -0.22 -18.28 -11.49
CA ASP A 121 -0.54 -19.28 -12.50
C ASP A 121 0.53 -20.39 -12.47
N TRP A 122 0.15 -21.54 -11.92
CA TRP A 122 1.02 -22.73 -11.83
C TRP A 122 1.34 -23.36 -13.19
N GLU A 123 0.64 -23.00 -14.27
CA GLU A 123 0.95 -23.41 -15.63
C GLU A 123 2.03 -22.53 -16.28
N ILE A 124 2.06 -21.24 -15.97
CA ILE A 124 3.06 -20.28 -16.47
C ILE A 124 4.34 -20.27 -15.61
N TRP A 125 4.27 -20.74 -14.36
CA TRP A 125 5.43 -20.81 -13.49
C TRP A 125 6.52 -21.71 -14.11
N PRO A 126 7.80 -21.25 -14.20
CA PRO A 126 8.86 -22.05 -14.80
C PRO A 126 8.96 -23.38 -14.08
N LYS A 127 8.65 -24.46 -14.81
CA LYS A 127 8.95 -25.81 -14.33
C LYS A 127 10.45 -25.92 -14.16
N SER A 128 10.87 -26.71 -13.18
CA SER A 128 12.27 -26.92 -12.84
C SER A 128 13.12 -27.09 -14.10
N PRO A 129 14.33 -26.50 -14.15
CA PRO A 129 15.21 -26.66 -15.29
C PRO A 129 15.42 -28.16 -15.58
N PRO A 130 15.56 -28.55 -16.86
CA PRO A 130 15.77 -29.94 -17.21
C PRO A 130 16.94 -30.50 -16.41
N SER A 131 16.75 -31.69 -15.84
CA SER A 131 17.87 -32.43 -15.25
C SER A 131 18.80 -32.85 -16.38
N ASP A 132 20.08 -32.50 -16.27
CA ASP A 132 21.16 -32.96 -17.17
C ASP A 132 21.23 -34.50 -17.25
#